data_AF-A0AAV0B9B7-F1
#
_entry.id   AF-A0AAV0B9B7-F1
#
_cell.length_a   1.000
_cell.length_b   1.000
_cell.length_c   1.000
_cell.angle_alpha   90.00
_cell.angle_beta   90.00
_cell.angle_gamma   90.00
#
_symmetry.space_group_name_H-M   'P 1'
#
loop_
_entity.id
_entity.type
_entity.pdbx_description
1 polymer ?
#
loop_
_entity_poly.entity_id
_entity_poly.type
_entity_poly.pdbx_seq_one_letter_code
_entity_poly.pdbx_strand_id
1 'polypeptide(L)'
;AFFSPRPLENLVLSEELKSPAPITSAKVANLLNTDLTQILTSCGKGSYSTLKMLRQGLDVSEIVTSDLLGPPTNVWTTKLKEDNAFDQYIILGFLNATLVLSIGETIVEV
;
A
#
# COMPACT_ATOMS: atom_id res chain seq x y z
N ALA A 1 38.78 -1.64 -30.13
CA ALA A 1 38.68 -1.60 -28.65
C ALA A 1 37.42 -2.35 -28.25
N PHE A 2 37.52 -3.33 -27.36
CA PHE A 2 36.38 -4.08 -26.84
C PHE A 2 36.03 -3.54 -25.44
N PHE A 3 34.75 -3.44 -25.13
CA PHE A 3 34.27 -3.00 -23.81
C PHE A 3 33.67 -4.19 -23.04
N SER A 4 33.70 -4.15 -21.71
CA SER A 4 33.07 -5.14 -20.84
C SER A 4 31.81 -4.53 -20.21
N PRO A 5 30.62 -5.13 -20.38
CA PRO A 5 29.41 -4.68 -19.69
C PRO A 5 29.60 -4.70 -18.17
N ARG A 6 29.01 -3.73 -17.48
CA ARG A 6 29.08 -3.56 -16.02
C ARG A 6 27.77 -2.97 -15.48
N PRO A 7 27.50 -3.06 -14.16
CA PRO A 7 26.36 -2.39 -13.53
C PRO A 7 26.40 -0.86 -13.70
N LEU A 8 25.30 -0.20 -13.34
CA LEU A 8 25.16 1.24 -13.43
C LEU A 8 26.11 1.94 -12.45
N GLU A 9 27.03 2.77 -12.96
CA GLU A 9 27.87 3.66 -12.14
C GLU A 9 27.51 5.13 -12.30
N ASN A 10 26.99 5.49 -13.48
CA ASN A 10 26.66 6.88 -13.81
C ASN A 10 25.16 7.18 -13.65
N LEU A 11 24.36 6.18 -13.28
CA LEU A 11 22.91 6.28 -13.16
C LEU A 11 22.46 5.59 -11.87
N VAL A 12 21.43 6.14 -11.24
CA VAL A 12 20.68 5.51 -10.15
C VAL A 12 19.22 5.44 -10.57
N LEU A 13 18.57 4.30 -10.30
CA LEU A 13 17.14 4.16 -10.55
C LEU A 13 16.37 5.04 -9.57
N SER A 14 15.72 6.09 -10.08
CA SER A 14 14.88 6.97 -9.27
C SER A 14 13.43 6.49 -9.22
N GLU A 15 12.88 6.10 -10.37
CA GLU A 15 11.49 5.67 -10.50
C GLU A 15 11.36 4.67 -11.65
N GLU A 16 10.39 3.77 -11.53
CA GLU A 16 10.01 2.84 -12.60
C GLU A 16 8.52 3.04 -12.95
N LEU A 17 8.25 3.45 -14.19
CA LEU A 17 6.89 3.54 -14.69
C LEU A 17 6.34 2.14 -15.01
N LYS A 18 5.38 1.67 -14.22
CA LYS A 18 4.75 0.36 -14.41
C LYS A 18 4.00 0.32 -15.75
N SER A 19 4.48 -0.52 -16.68
CA SER A 19 3.81 -0.78 -17.96
C SER A 19 3.28 -2.20 -18.05
N PRO A 20 2.03 -2.43 -18.50
CA PRO A 20 1.52 -3.76 -18.82
C PRO A 20 1.90 -4.21 -20.26
N ALA A 21 2.60 -3.38 -21.04
CA ALA A 21 2.93 -3.73 -22.41
C ALA A 21 4.23 -4.57 -22.51
N PRO A 22 4.31 -5.52 -23.46
CA PRO A 22 3.21 -6.07 -24.25
C PRO A 22 2.38 -7.06 -23.40
N ILE A 23 1.06 -7.03 -23.53
CA ILE A 23 0.17 -8.05 -22.95
C ILE A 23 0.11 -9.23 -23.93
N THR A 24 0.56 -10.41 -23.50
CA THR A 24 0.55 -11.63 -24.32
C THR A 24 -0.71 -12.46 -24.14
N SER A 25 -1.30 -12.42 -22.94
CA SER A 25 -2.57 -13.08 -22.62
C SER A 25 -3.24 -12.40 -21.44
N ALA A 26 -4.57 -12.46 -21.38
CA ALA A 26 -5.35 -11.97 -20.26
C ALA A 26 -6.52 -12.92 -19.95
N LYS A 27 -6.81 -13.13 -18.67
CA LYS A 27 -7.99 -13.85 -18.19
C LYS A 27 -8.70 -13.05 -17.11
N VAL A 28 -10.01 -12.96 -17.23
CA VAL A 28 -10.88 -12.42 -16.18
C VAL A 28 -11.27 -13.56 -15.27
N ALA A 29 -10.97 -13.44 -13.99
CA ALA A 29 -11.32 -14.44 -12.97
C ALA A 29 -11.54 -13.75 -11.63
N ASN A 30 -12.38 -14.34 -10.77
CA ASN A 30 -12.56 -13.90 -9.39
C ASN A 30 -11.79 -14.84 -8.46
N LEU A 31 -10.47 -14.69 -8.40
CA LEU A 31 -9.61 -15.55 -7.58
C LEU A 31 -9.66 -15.17 -6.10
N LEU A 32 -10.02 -13.92 -5.80
CA LEU A 32 -10.09 -13.40 -4.43
C LEU A 32 -11.49 -13.52 -3.82
N ASN A 33 -12.47 -14.05 -4.57
CA ASN A 33 -13.88 -14.13 -4.17
C ASN A 33 -14.44 -12.79 -3.67
N THR A 34 -14.03 -11.69 -4.30
CA THR A 34 -14.54 -10.33 -4.02
C THR A 34 -15.72 -9.99 -4.91
N ASP A 35 -16.46 -8.93 -4.62
CA ASP A 35 -17.58 -8.49 -5.48
C ASP A 35 -17.14 -8.11 -6.90
N LEU A 36 -15.89 -7.66 -7.04
CA LEU A 36 -15.29 -7.31 -8.33
C LEU A 36 -14.38 -8.44 -8.84
N THR A 37 -14.44 -8.70 -10.14
CA THR A 37 -13.53 -9.62 -10.82
C THR A 37 -12.16 -8.99 -11.04
N GLN A 38 -11.10 -9.80 -11.12
CA GLN A 38 -9.75 -9.34 -11.41
C GLN A 38 -9.35 -9.74 -12.84
N ILE A 39 -8.47 -8.94 -13.47
CA ILE A 39 -7.87 -9.26 -14.77
C ILE A 39 -6.44 -9.74 -14.52
N LEU A 40 -6.19 -11.02 -14.73
CA LEU A 40 -4.84 -11.57 -14.73
C LEU A 40 -4.25 -11.44 -16.12
N THR A 41 -3.07 -10.83 -16.22
CA THR A 41 -2.38 -10.56 -17.49
C THR A 41 -0.98 -11.13 -17.45
N SER A 42 -0.60 -11.89 -18.47
CA SER A 42 0.81 -12.18 -18.74
C SER A 42 1.36 -11.06 -19.63
N CYS A 43 2.42 -10.40 -19.18
CA CYS A 43 2.97 -9.24 -19.87
C CYS A 43 4.50 -9.17 -19.81
N GLY A 44 5.10 -8.28 -20.60
CA GLY A 44 6.55 -8.10 -20.67
C GLY A 44 7.22 -9.01 -21.71
N LYS A 45 8.56 -9.02 -21.73
CA LYS A 45 9.35 -9.76 -22.73
C LYS A 45 10.63 -10.32 -22.12
N GLY A 46 10.93 -11.58 -22.42
CA GLY A 46 12.17 -12.23 -21.97
C GLY A 46 12.25 -12.28 -20.44
N SER A 47 13.38 -11.85 -19.88
CA SER A 47 13.61 -11.77 -18.43
C SER A 47 12.72 -10.74 -17.72
N TYR A 48 12.07 -9.83 -18.45
CA TYR A 48 11.13 -8.85 -17.90
C TYR A 48 9.66 -9.29 -18.01
N SER A 49 9.41 -10.57 -18.27
CA SER A 49 8.04 -11.11 -18.31
C SER A 49 7.47 -11.23 -16.89
N THR A 50 6.23 -10.79 -16.69
CA THR A 50 5.54 -10.77 -15.39
C THR A 50 4.08 -11.18 -15.52
N LEU A 51 3.52 -11.76 -14.47
CA LEU A 51 2.08 -11.99 -14.31
C LEU A 51 1.52 -10.89 -13.41
N LYS A 52 0.65 -10.03 -13.96
CA LYS A 52 0.06 -8.91 -13.23
C LYS A 52 -1.44 -9.14 -13.03
N MET A 53 -1.91 -8.94 -11.80
CA MET A 53 -3.33 -8.94 -11.45
C MET A 53 -3.82 -7.50 -11.36
N LEU A 54 -4.63 -7.07 -12.32
CA LEU A 54 -5.25 -5.76 -12.34
C LEU A 54 -6.58 -5.84 -11.59
N ARG A 55 -6.75 -4.95 -10.62
CA ARG A 55 -7.97 -4.82 -9.83
C ARG A 55 -8.53 -3.43 -10.04
N GLN A 56 -9.84 -3.34 -10.17
CA GLN A 56 -10.50 -2.04 -10.18
C GLN A 56 -10.47 -1.48 -8.76
N GLY A 57 -9.84 -0.33 -8.58
CA GLY A 57 -9.71 0.32 -7.29
C GLY A 57 -8.72 1.47 -7.33
N LEU A 58 -8.53 2.08 -6.17
CA LEU A 58 -7.47 3.04 -5.92
C LEU A 58 -6.32 2.33 -5.24
N ASP A 59 -5.10 2.68 -5.62
CA ASP A 59 -3.90 2.18 -4.94
C ASP A 59 -3.86 2.78 -3.53
N VAL A 60 -3.67 1.93 -2.52
CA VAL A 60 -3.61 2.35 -1.11
C VAL A 60 -2.26 1.91 -0.57
N SER A 61 -1.44 2.88 -0.19
CA SER A 61 -0.16 2.63 0.48
C SER A 61 -0.38 2.57 1.99
N GLU A 62 -0.20 1.40 2.58
CA GLU A 62 -0.20 1.24 4.03
C GLU A 62 1.09 1.83 4.63
N ILE A 63 0.95 2.78 5.55
CA ILE A 63 2.07 3.49 6.18
C ILE A 63 2.48 2.80 7.48
N VAL A 64 1.51 2.31 8.25
CA VAL A 64 1.72 1.69 9.55
C VAL A 64 0.60 0.71 9.85
N THR A 65 0.96 -0.38 10.53
CA THR A 65 0.03 -1.38 11.07
C THR A 65 0.32 -1.53 12.56
N SER A 66 -0.72 -1.64 13.38
CA SER A 66 -0.60 -1.96 14.80
C SER A 66 -1.61 -3.02 15.17
N ASP A 67 -1.17 -4.00 15.95
CA ASP A 67 -2.05 -5.01 16.50
C ASP A 67 -2.92 -4.40 17.61
N LEU A 68 -4.20 -4.76 17.60
CA LEU A 68 -5.17 -4.35 18.62
C LEU A 68 -5.73 -5.59 19.32
N LEU A 69 -6.08 -5.46 20.59
CA LEU A 69 -6.62 -6.55 21.42
C LEU A 69 -7.99 -7.05 20.92
N GLY A 70 -8.63 -6.34 20.01
CA GLY A 70 -9.88 -6.72 19.36
C GLY A 70 -10.27 -5.74 18.24
N PRO A 71 -11.38 -6.01 17.52
CA PRO A 71 -11.87 -5.11 16.50
C PRO A 71 -12.51 -3.86 17.14
N PRO A 72 -12.03 -2.65 16.85
CA PRO A 72 -12.70 -1.44 17.30
C PRO A 72 -14.04 -1.28 16.57
N THR A 73 -15.03 -0.72 17.26
CA THR A 73 -16.33 -0.37 16.66
C THR A 73 -16.26 0.94 15.90
N ASN A 74 -15.34 1.83 16.27
CA ASN A 74 -15.23 3.18 15.74
C ASN A 74 -13.79 3.69 15.83
N VAL A 75 -13.43 4.60 14.93
CA VAL A 75 -12.12 5.26 14.90
C VAL A 75 -12.31 6.75 14.62
N TRP A 76 -11.64 7.60 15.39
CA TRP A 76 -11.55 9.04 15.13
C TRP A 76 -10.12 9.52 15.27
N THR A 77 -9.79 10.58 14.55
CA THR A 77 -8.56 11.36 14.77
C THR A 77 -8.94 12.76 15.21
N THR A 78 -8.12 13.35 16.06
CA THR A 78 -8.36 14.73 16.52
C THR A 78 -7.07 15.48 16.81
N LYS A 79 -7.15 16.79 16.59
CA LYS A 79 -6.16 17.76 17.07
C LYS A 79 -6.48 18.11 18.51
N LEU A 80 -5.45 18.38 19.31
CA LEU A 80 -5.65 18.94 20.65
C LEU A 80 -6.14 20.40 20.60
N LYS A 81 -5.68 21.17 19.61
CA LYS A 81 -6.05 22.57 19.38
C LYS A 81 -6.33 22.77 17.89
N GLU A 82 -7.21 23.72 17.58
CA GLU A 82 -7.56 24.06 16.20
C GLU A 82 -6.33 24.51 15.39
N ASP A 83 -5.45 25.30 16.01
CA ASP A 83 -4.23 25.85 15.38
C ASP A 83 -3.15 24.79 15.07
N ASN A 84 -3.32 23.55 15.52
CA ASN A 84 -2.32 22.51 15.26
C ASN A 84 -2.33 22.12 13.78
N ALA A 85 -1.15 21.99 13.18
CA ALA A 85 -1.03 21.54 11.79
C ALA A 85 -1.50 20.08 11.62
N PHE A 86 -1.21 19.23 12.59
CA PHE A 86 -1.45 17.79 12.55
C PHE A 86 -2.31 17.30 13.71
N ASP A 87 -2.99 16.18 13.48
CA ASP A 87 -3.72 15.45 14.50
C ASP A 87 -2.73 14.85 15.51
N GLN A 88 -3.15 14.80 16.78
CA GLN A 88 -2.29 14.35 17.89
C GLN A 88 -2.80 13.08 18.56
N TYR A 89 -4.08 12.74 18.34
CA TYR A 89 -4.69 11.57 18.98
C TYR A 89 -5.52 10.75 17.99
N ILE A 90 -5.47 9.44 18.19
CA ILE A 90 -6.37 8.45 17.60
C ILE A 90 -7.22 7.91 18.74
N ILE A 91 -8.55 7.96 18.57
CA ILE A 91 -9.51 7.47 19.55
C ILE A 91 -10.19 6.23 18.97
N LEU A 92 -10.09 5.11 19.67
CA LEU A 92 -10.66 3.82 19.30
C LEU A 92 -11.76 3.44 20.28
N GLY A 93 -12.97 3.22 19.76
CA GLY A 93 -14.10 2.71 20.54
C GLY A 93 -14.11 1.18 20.55
N PHE A 94 -14.37 0.59 21.72
CA PHE A 94 -14.70 -0.82 21.89
C PHE A 94 -16.03 -0.95 22.63
N LEU A 95 -16.63 -2.14 22.61
CA LEU A 95 -17.93 -2.38 23.27
C LEU A 95 -17.93 -2.00 24.77
N ASN A 96 -16.81 -2.27 25.46
CA ASN A 96 -16.67 -2.08 26.91
C ASN A 96 -15.51 -1.16 27.31
N ALA A 97 -14.83 -0.52 26.35
CA ALA A 97 -13.63 0.28 26.61
C ALA A 97 -13.43 1.35 25.54
N THR A 98 -12.59 2.34 25.84
CA THR A 98 -12.09 3.32 24.87
C THR A 98 -10.58 3.36 25.02
N LEU A 99 -9.87 3.34 23.89
CA LEU A 99 -8.41 3.40 23.84
C LEU A 99 -8.00 4.70 23.14
N VAL A 100 -7.11 5.46 23.78
CA VAL A 100 -6.58 6.71 23.24
C VAL A 100 -5.10 6.52 22.94
N LEU A 101 -4.72 6.74 21.69
CA LEU A 101 -3.34 6.65 21.24
C LEU A 101 -2.83 8.05 20.91
N SER A 102 -1.66 8.40 21.42
CA SER A 102 -0.93 9.62 21.05
C SER A 102 -0.09 9.39 19.79
N ILE A 103 -0.10 10.37 18.90
CA ILE A 103 0.67 10.37 17.66
C ILE A 103 1.95 11.19 17.89
N GLY A 104 3.09 10.51 17.94
CA GLY A 104 4.43 11.12 18.06
C GLY A 104 5.43 10.49 17.08
N GLU A 105 6.69 10.35 17.48
CA GLU A 105 7.67 9.52 16.73
C GLU A 105 7.25 8.05 16.69
N THR A 106 6.62 7.59 17.78
CA THR A 106 5.97 6.30 17.90
C THR A 106 4.53 6.49 18.41
N ILE A 107 3.68 5.50 18.16
CA ILE A 107 2.29 5.49 18.63
C ILE A 107 2.26 4.87 20.03
N VAL A 108 1.72 5.59 21.01
CA VAL A 108 1.69 5.15 22.42
C VAL A 108 0.32 5.39 23.06
N GLU A 109 -0.17 4.42 23.82
CA GLU A 109 -1.37 4.53 24.65
C GLU A 109 -1.16 5.51 25.82
N VAL A 110 -2.15 6.37 26.08
CA VAL A 110 -2.12 7.41 27.13
C VAL A 110 -3.36 7.39 28.01
#